data_AF-A0A7S4EY76-F1
#
_entry.id   AF-A0A7S4EY76-F1
#
_cell.length_a   1.000
_cell.length_b   1.000
_cell.length_c   1.000
_cell.angle_alpha   90.00
_cell.angle_beta   90.00
_cell.angle_gamma   90.00
#
_symmetry.space_group_name_H-M   'P 1'
#
loop_
_entity.id
_entity.type
_entity.pdbx_description
1 polymer ?
#
loop_
_entity_poly.entity_id
_entity_poly.type
_entity_poly.pdbx_seq_one_letter_code
_entity_poly.pdbx_strand_id
1 'polypeptide(L)'
;SNSQRATQSRSSLHVAIESMVPLQPPGIPANPSPRTRWQQARADDSLRRKSSSFKTTKATDAQPTSTNSPGRPASPETQLPLDGSETRGMPSILRLDSAGDSTSGSVSAIGDGKQELLSADDAWDIGKWVQSLNVHELLHRALLSGMASADPKDGPSQLRYIQQTFGSAEYEGAKLRMKRILQESHHLEELSHLLVTRAQALCRQHAASGAQLHEKYKADGRVFELDFKGLSTFYSGLEGIIGPPQANLFEGIRREHCESGDSSKFFAASNYGVKTQPKIEWWFVFDPANGLEHLKLDEYPLESAFADQPDDTEELVEEKRRKRRKAEPIESFSETLRSVNERLRDVDTSMLMDIEFFAARLYTGPMYTKYNAVLRGCHAHAKEASRDEWLQLCGSNKYTTTIHTINSAFVKLSKLTRVAKVYRGVRQGLLPKGFWEANEFNVKGGVDFAFTSTSLDRNVATCYAANGTTDGGIIFVIKMNMLDRGADLGWLSQYPLEKEIVFPPMTGLEVQASHVEGEFLVIELCVSINMNSLTIEQVIGKMQTSHVQLLKMLKDNFKVGGAPDSALAPLEGLKMQAERHQPEWYNVPENFLAATKHAIEAQDLVVKLL
;
A
#
# COMPACT_ATOMS: atom_id res chain seq x y z
N SER A 1 -1.51 11.24 90.97
CA SER A 1 -1.95 12.49 91.61
C SER A 1 -2.12 13.55 90.55
N ASN A 2 -3.35 14.09 90.45
CA ASN A 2 -3.79 15.32 89.76
C ASN A 2 -3.55 15.42 88.22
N SER A 3 -4.50 15.86 87.37
CA SER A 3 -5.73 16.60 87.63
C SER A 3 -6.57 16.76 86.33
N GLN A 4 -7.90 16.63 86.48
CA GLN A 4 -8.99 17.41 85.84
C GLN A 4 -9.27 17.26 84.31
N ARG A 5 -10.47 16.74 83.96
CA ARG A 5 -11.70 17.44 83.46
C ARG A 5 -11.52 18.05 82.06
N ALA A 6 -12.43 17.94 81.09
CA ALA A 6 -13.77 17.35 80.98
C ALA A 6 -14.21 17.44 79.49
N THR A 7 -15.11 16.53 79.07
CA THR A 7 -16.22 16.70 78.08
C THR A 7 -15.87 17.14 76.65
N GLN A 8 -16.39 16.62 75.53
CA GLN A 8 -17.49 15.76 75.06
C GLN A 8 -17.16 15.58 73.55
N SER A 9 -17.55 14.59 72.74
CA SER A 9 -18.69 13.69 72.71
C SER A 9 -18.40 12.52 71.75
N ARG A 10 -18.92 11.33 72.12
CA ARG A 10 -19.54 10.26 71.28
C ARG A 10 -18.80 9.79 70.02
N SER A 11 -18.66 8.50 69.73
CA SER A 11 -18.94 7.24 70.43
C SER A 11 -18.48 6.13 69.49
N SER A 12 -17.74 5.16 70.04
CA SER A 12 -17.90 3.69 69.95
C SER A 12 -18.27 3.09 68.57
N LEU A 13 -17.62 2.05 68.03
CA LEU A 13 -17.36 0.74 68.64
C LEU A 13 -16.32 -0.08 67.80
N HIS A 14 -15.53 -0.87 68.53
CA HIS A 14 -15.06 -2.25 68.22
C HIS A 14 -13.91 -2.42 67.19
N VAL A 15 -12.69 -2.80 67.59
CA VAL A 15 -12.17 -4.05 68.22
C VAL A 15 -11.67 -5.06 67.17
N ALA A 16 -10.36 -5.30 67.26
CA ALA A 16 -9.59 -6.51 66.94
C ALA A 16 -9.48 -6.98 65.47
N ILE A 17 -8.25 -7.04 64.98
CA ILE A 17 -7.43 -8.27 64.87
C ILE A 17 -6.15 -7.88 64.11
N GLU A 18 -5.03 -7.70 64.83
CA GLU A 18 -3.70 -7.56 64.25
C GLU A 18 -2.92 -8.87 64.46
N SER A 19 -2.99 -9.76 63.48
CA SER A 19 -1.93 -10.73 63.17
C SER A 19 -2.20 -11.35 61.79
N MET A 20 -1.52 -10.84 60.76
CA MET A 20 -0.94 -11.60 59.63
C MET A 20 -0.54 -10.62 58.52
N VAL A 21 0.76 -10.57 58.25
CA VAL A 21 1.40 -9.78 57.20
C VAL A 21 0.97 -10.29 55.81
N PRO A 22 0.45 -9.45 54.90
CA PRO A 22 0.40 -9.79 53.49
C PRO A 22 1.71 -9.39 52.82
N LEU A 23 2.39 -10.37 52.23
CA LEU A 23 3.51 -10.19 51.32
C LEU A 23 3.13 -9.22 50.18
N GLN A 24 3.89 -8.13 50.02
CA GLN A 24 3.81 -7.29 48.83
C GLN A 24 4.20 -8.10 47.58
N PRO A 25 3.49 -7.98 46.45
CA PRO A 25 3.95 -8.56 45.20
C PRO A 25 5.22 -7.83 44.73
N PRO A 26 6.17 -8.52 44.09
CA PRO A 26 7.40 -7.89 43.61
C PRO A 26 7.06 -6.82 42.56
N GLY A 27 7.63 -5.63 42.74
CA GLY A 27 7.50 -4.52 41.80
C GLY A 27 7.92 -4.96 40.40
N ILE A 28 7.04 -4.73 39.43
CA ILE A 28 7.33 -4.90 38.01
C ILE A 28 8.45 -3.89 37.67
N PRO A 29 9.63 -4.32 37.19
CA PRO A 29 10.64 -3.37 36.75
C PRO A 29 10.07 -2.57 35.57
N ALA A 30 10.17 -1.23 35.64
CA ALA A 30 9.82 -0.36 34.53
C ALA A 30 10.65 -0.78 33.31
N ASN A 31 9.97 -1.29 32.27
CA ASN A 31 10.64 -1.77 31.08
C ASN A 31 11.17 -0.57 30.27
N PRO A 32 12.40 -0.61 29.73
CA PRO A 32 12.96 0.50 29.00
C PRO A 32 12.11 0.87 27.78
N SER A 33 12.12 2.15 27.38
CA SER A 33 11.46 2.62 26.16
C SER A 33 11.92 1.80 24.94
N PRO A 34 11.10 1.67 23.86
CA PRO A 34 11.45 0.91 22.65
C PRO A 34 12.87 1.21 22.14
N ARG A 35 13.28 2.50 22.17
CA ARG A 35 14.63 2.99 21.85
C ARG A 35 15.77 2.27 22.57
N THR A 36 15.55 1.88 23.82
CA THR A 36 16.54 1.21 24.67
C THR A 36 16.60 -0.30 24.38
N ARG A 37 15.46 -0.90 24.01
CA ARG A 37 15.38 -2.30 23.54
C ARG A 37 16.15 -2.49 22.22
N TRP A 38 16.14 -1.47 21.36
CA TRP A 38 16.88 -1.43 20.09
C TRP A 38 18.39 -1.33 20.28
N GLN A 39 18.84 -0.50 21.22
CA GLN A 39 20.26 -0.45 21.61
C GLN A 39 20.72 -1.77 22.24
N GLN A 40 19.85 -2.44 23.01
CA GLN A 40 20.12 -3.77 23.56
C GLN A 40 20.18 -4.85 22.48
N ALA A 41 19.33 -4.84 21.45
CA ALA A 41 19.43 -5.80 20.35
C ALA A 41 20.73 -5.64 19.54
N ARG A 42 21.18 -4.39 19.28
CA ARG A 42 22.51 -4.11 18.71
C ARG A 42 23.65 -4.61 19.64
N ALA A 43 23.48 -4.48 20.95
CA ALA A 43 24.46 -4.93 21.93
C ALA A 43 24.48 -6.47 22.13
N ASP A 44 23.33 -7.15 22.09
CA ASP A 44 23.22 -8.60 22.28
C ASP A 44 23.84 -9.38 21.11
N ASP A 45 23.71 -8.86 19.88
CA ASP A 45 24.40 -9.42 18.71
C ASP A 45 25.94 -9.26 18.84
N SER A 46 26.39 -8.14 19.41
CA SER A 46 27.82 -7.92 19.74
C SER A 46 28.33 -8.84 20.85
N LEU A 47 27.47 -9.25 21.80
CA LEU A 47 27.82 -10.18 22.89
C LEU A 47 27.85 -11.64 22.42
N ARG A 48 27.00 -12.02 21.46
CA ARG A 48 27.02 -13.34 20.81
C ARG A 48 28.35 -13.64 20.09
N ARG A 49 29.09 -12.61 19.65
CA ARG A 49 30.44 -12.73 19.09
C ARG A 49 31.49 -13.25 20.09
N LYS A 50 31.33 -12.98 21.39
CA LYS A 50 32.33 -13.39 22.40
C LYS A 50 32.19 -14.86 22.81
N SER A 51 31.05 -15.49 22.58
CA SER A 51 30.80 -16.88 22.98
C SER A 51 31.05 -17.89 21.86
N SER A 52 31.13 -17.47 20.59
CA SER A 52 31.33 -18.37 19.44
C SER A 52 32.81 -18.65 19.08
N SER A 53 33.78 -18.02 19.75
CA SER A 53 35.22 -18.21 19.45
C SER A 53 35.87 -19.44 20.12
N PHE A 54 35.10 -20.37 20.68
CA PHE A 54 35.65 -21.57 21.32
C PHE A 54 35.00 -22.86 20.78
N LYS A 55 35.72 -23.48 19.83
CA LYS A 55 35.90 -24.93 19.56
C LYS A 55 35.84 -25.25 18.07
N THR A 56 37.02 -25.51 17.49
CA THR A 56 37.19 -26.23 16.22
C THR A 56 38.06 -27.45 16.48
N THR A 57 37.50 -28.65 16.29
CA THR A 57 38.28 -29.86 15.99
C THR A 57 37.56 -30.71 14.95
N LYS A 58 38.31 -30.92 13.85
CA LYS A 58 38.21 -31.75 12.63
C LYS A 58 37.40 -33.07 12.65
N ALA A 59 36.83 -33.41 11.48
CA ALA A 59 36.96 -34.68 10.72
C ALA A 59 36.11 -34.59 9.42
N THR A 60 36.68 -34.44 8.20
CA THR A 60 37.14 -35.44 7.19
C THR A 60 36.07 -36.27 6.47
N ASP A 61 35.95 -35.99 5.16
CA ASP A 61 35.69 -36.82 3.96
C ASP A 61 34.63 -37.95 3.94
N ALA A 62 33.71 -37.87 2.96
CA ALA A 62 33.60 -38.81 1.83
C ALA A 62 32.37 -38.53 0.92
N GLN A 63 32.58 -38.47 -0.39
CA GLN A 63 31.59 -38.74 -1.45
C GLN A 63 31.57 -40.25 -1.77
N PRO A 64 30.52 -40.89 -2.37
CA PRO A 64 30.17 -40.69 -3.80
C PRO A 64 28.73 -41.04 -4.32
N THR A 65 28.43 -40.51 -5.52
CA THR A 65 27.67 -41.02 -6.72
C THR A 65 26.35 -41.84 -6.68
N SER A 66 25.33 -41.25 -7.33
CA SER A 66 24.31 -41.73 -8.33
C SER A 66 23.90 -43.21 -8.53
N THR A 67 22.58 -43.51 -8.52
CA THR A 67 21.66 -43.80 -9.66
C THR A 67 20.44 -44.69 -9.28
N ASN A 68 19.28 -44.32 -9.86
CA ASN A 68 18.07 -45.08 -10.25
C ASN A 68 17.18 -45.89 -9.26
N SER A 69 15.87 -45.55 -9.31
CA SER A 69 14.64 -46.13 -8.70
C SER A 69 14.30 -47.56 -9.18
N PRO A 70 13.29 -48.33 -8.65
CA PRO A 70 11.85 -47.96 -8.60
C PRO A 70 10.97 -48.60 -7.49
N GLY A 71 9.68 -48.21 -7.44
CA GLY A 71 8.58 -49.07 -6.93
C GLY A 71 7.68 -48.46 -5.86
N ARG A 72 6.44 -48.10 -6.24
CA ARG A 72 5.34 -47.66 -5.34
C ARG A 72 4.10 -48.52 -5.65
N PRO A 73 3.38 -49.08 -4.66
CA PRO A 73 2.09 -49.72 -4.91
C PRO A 73 0.90 -48.77 -4.67
N ALA A 74 -0.15 -49.01 -5.45
CA ALA A 74 -1.52 -48.45 -5.39
C ALA A 74 -2.32 -49.07 -4.20
N SER A 75 -3.54 -48.70 -3.77
CA SER A 75 -4.78 -48.04 -4.24
C SER A 75 -5.57 -47.62 -2.94
N PRO A 76 -6.90 -47.26 -2.87
CA PRO A 76 -7.92 -47.16 -3.91
C PRO A 76 -8.89 -45.96 -3.85
N GLU A 77 -9.61 -45.83 -4.96
CA GLU A 77 -10.75 -44.95 -5.23
C GLU A 77 -12.02 -45.36 -4.47
N THR A 78 -12.90 -44.40 -4.21
CA THR A 78 -14.31 -44.65 -3.88
C THR A 78 -15.16 -43.62 -4.63
N GLN A 79 -16.00 -44.12 -5.54
CA GLN A 79 -17.04 -43.37 -6.25
C GLN A 79 -18.34 -43.36 -5.42
N LEU A 80 -19.19 -42.33 -5.64
CA LEU A 80 -20.67 -42.30 -5.74
C LEU A 80 -21.18 -40.85 -5.49
N PRO A 81 -22.40 -40.45 -5.87
CA PRO A 81 -22.86 -40.15 -7.23
C PRO A 81 -23.49 -38.74 -7.36
N LEU A 82 -23.79 -38.34 -8.60
CA LEU A 82 -24.58 -37.16 -8.98
C LEU A 82 -26.09 -37.45 -8.89
N ASP A 83 -26.88 -36.57 -8.25
CA ASP A 83 -28.14 -36.00 -8.79
C ASP A 83 -28.72 -34.92 -7.84
N GLY A 84 -29.56 -34.01 -8.37
CA GLY A 84 -30.62 -33.37 -7.60
C GLY A 84 -30.53 -31.85 -7.36
N SER A 85 -31.24 -31.12 -8.21
CA SER A 85 -31.71 -29.74 -8.04
C SER A 85 -32.33 -29.44 -6.66
N GLU A 86 -32.07 -28.25 -6.08
CA GLU A 86 -33.07 -27.49 -5.33
C GLU A 86 -32.62 -26.04 -5.08
N THR A 87 -33.19 -25.10 -5.82
CA THR A 87 -33.19 -23.66 -5.50
C THR A 87 -34.42 -23.34 -4.65
N ARG A 88 -34.19 -22.97 -3.39
CA ARG A 88 -35.09 -22.24 -2.48
C ARG A 88 -34.17 -21.34 -1.64
N GLY A 89 -34.41 -20.06 -1.37
CA GLY A 89 -35.51 -19.13 -1.57
C GLY A 89 -35.19 -17.98 -0.61
N MET A 90 -35.11 -16.75 -1.10
CA MET A 90 -34.94 -15.55 -0.27
C MET A 90 -36.15 -14.63 -0.53
N PRO A 91 -36.79 -14.09 0.52
CA PRO A 91 -38.14 -13.55 0.45
C PRO A 91 -38.20 -12.13 -0.13
N SER A 92 -39.32 -11.88 -0.83
CA SER A 92 -39.74 -10.63 -1.45
C SER A 92 -40.57 -9.78 -0.47
N ILE A 93 -40.23 -8.49 -0.32
CA ILE A 93 -40.96 -7.37 0.32
C ILE A 93 -40.35 -6.11 -0.35
N LEU A 94 -41.01 -5.13 -0.96
CA LEU A 94 -42.40 -4.71 -1.16
C LEU A 94 -42.42 -3.87 -2.46
N ARG A 95 -43.42 -4.09 -3.33
CA ARG A 95 -43.82 -3.14 -4.39
C ARG A 95 -44.70 -2.05 -3.79
N LEU A 96 -44.55 -0.84 -4.30
CA LEU A 96 -45.56 0.22 -4.25
C LEU A 96 -45.74 0.73 -5.68
N ASP A 97 -46.93 0.47 -6.24
CA ASP A 97 -47.39 0.93 -7.55
C ASP A 97 -47.95 2.35 -7.46
N SER A 98 -47.77 3.13 -8.54
CA SER A 98 -48.74 4.07 -9.14
C SER A 98 -48.02 4.90 -10.22
N ALA A 99 -48.60 5.39 -11.32
CA ALA A 99 -49.79 5.11 -12.11
C ALA A 99 -49.72 6.09 -13.31
N GLY A 100 -50.13 5.66 -14.52
CA GLY A 100 -50.45 6.49 -15.70
C GLY A 100 -49.24 7.15 -16.39
N ASP A 101 -49.15 7.32 -17.71
CA ASP A 101 -50.20 7.45 -18.70
C ASP A 101 -49.70 7.02 -20.08
N SER A 102 -50.66 6.64 -20.89
CA SER A 102 -50.62 6.14 -22.25
C SER A 102 -50.14 7.15 -23.30
N THR A 103 -49.45 6.68 -24.35
CA THR A 103 -49.83 6.98 -25.74
C THR A 103 -49.11 6.07 -26.75
N SER A 104 -49.88 5.74 -27.77
CA SER A 104 -49.75 4.76 -28.85
C SER A 104 -48.59 4.95 -29.84
N GLY A 105 -48.08 3.85 -30.40
CA GLY A 105 -47.26 3.89 -31.62
C GLY A 105 -46.78 2.52 -32.13
N SER A 106 -47.69 1.78 -32.77
CA SER A 106 -47.47 0.74 -33.82
C SER A 106 -46.26 -0.19 -33.77
N VAL A 107 -46.57 -1.48 -33.65
CA VAL A 107 -45.70 -2.64 -33.88
C VAL A 107 -45.41 -2.82 -35.37
N SER A 108 -44.12 -2.92 -35.72
CA SER A 108 -43.68 -3.78 -36.83
C SER A 108 -42.39 -4.48 -36.40
N ALA A 109 -42.49 -5.79 -36.17
CA ALA A 109 -41.37 -6.68 -35.94
C ALA A 109 -40.58 -6.87 -37.25
N ILE A 110 -39.25 -6.99 -37.13
CA ILE A 110 -38.38 -8.01 -37.75
C ILE A 110 -36.92 -7.64 -37.44
N GLY A 111 -36.14 -8.59 -36.92
CA GLY A 111 -34.70 -8.67 -37.18
C GLY A 111 -33.78 -8.43 -35.99
N ASP A 112 -33.23 -9.53 -35.47
CA ASP A 112 -32.18 -9.61 -34.46
C ASP A 112 -30.98 -8.68 -34.69
N GLY A 113 -30.50 -8.12 -33.59
CA GLY A 113 -29.28 -7.31 -33.55
C GLY A 113 -29.26 -6.35 -32.38
N LYS A 114 -29.35 -6.85 -31.14
CA LYS A 114 -28.99 -6.03 -29.96
C LYS A 114 -27.48 -5.81 -29.97
N GLN A 115 -27.02 -4.88 -30.81
CA GLN A 115 -25.89 -4.03 -30.47
C GLN A 115 -26.42 -3.13 -29.34
N GLU A 116 -26.20 -3.55 -28.09
CA GLU A 116 -26.42 -2.66 -26.96
C GLU A 116 -25.57 -1.41 -27.17
N LEU A 117 -26.25 -0.28 -27.26
CA LEU A 117 -25.64 1.03 -27.36
C LEU A 117 -24.65 1.20 -26.21
N LEU A 118 -23.36 1.23 -26.53
CA LEU A 118 -22.38 1.98 -25.76
C LEU A 118 -22.99 3.38 -25.52
N SER A 119 -23.14 3.80 -24.27
CA SER A 119 -23.58 5.17 -23.98
C SER A 119 -22.61 6.12 -24.69
N ALA A 120 -23.13 6.97 -25.57
CA ALA A 120 -22.35 7.89 -26.39
C ALA A 120 -21.39 8.78 -25.56
N ASP A 121 -21.67 8.95 -24.26
CA ASP A 121 -20.85 9.70 -23.30
C ASP A 121 -19.47 9.10 -23.01
N ASP A 122 -19.20 7.84 -23.35
CA ASP A 122 -17.91 7.19 -23.07
C ASP A 122 -16.94 7.17 -24.27
N ALA A 123 -17.40 7.58 -25.45
CA ALA A 123 -16.58 7.58 -26.66
C ALA A 123 -15.47 8.64 -26.59
N TRP A 124 -14.27 8.31 -27.05
CA TRP A 124 -13.20 9.29 -27.25
C TRP A 124 -13.58 10.20 -28.42
N ASP A 125 -13.88 11.47 -28.14
CA ASP A 125 -14.35 12.45 -29.10
C ASP A 125 -13.40 13.66 -29.19
N ILE A 126 -13.72 14.62 -30.08
CA ILE A 126 -12.92 15.83 -30.26
C ILE A 126 -12.86 16.69 -28.98
N GLY A 127 -13.92 16.70 -28.17
CA GLY A 127 -13.98 17.46 -26.93
C GLY A 127 -12.98 16.93 -25.90
N LYS A 128 -13.01 15.61 -25.67
CA LYS A 128 -12.07 14.90 -24.79
C LYS A 128 -10.62 14.98 -25.32
N TRP A 129 -10.44 14.89 -26.64
CA TRP A 129 -9.14 15.10 -27.26
C TRP A 129 -8.59 16.49 -26.96
N VAL A 130 -9.35 17.57 -27.19
CA VAL A 130 -8.90 18.95 -26.87
C VAL A 130 -8.63 19.11 -25.38
N GLN A 131 -9.47 18.52 -24.50
CA GLN A 131 -9.27 18.56 -23.06
C GLN A 131 -7.93 17.94 -22.65
N SER A 132 -7.54 16.82 -23.27
CA SER A 132 -6.26 16.13 -23.00
C SER A 132 -5.03 16.97 -23.36
N LEU A 133 -5.16 17.95 -24.25
CA LEU A 133 -4.05 18.82 -24.66
C LEU A 133 -3.70 19.89 -23.61
N ASN A 134 -4.50 20.02 -22.55
CA ASN A 134 -4.35 21.03 -21.49
C ASN A 134 -4.22 22.47 -22.04
N VAL A 135 -5.01 22.80 -23.08
CA VAL A 135 -5.04 24.13 -23.71
C VAL A 135 -5.27 25.26 -22.70
N HIS A 136 -5.94 24.98 -21.59
CA HIS A 136 -6.18 25.93 -20.51
C HIS A 136 -4.89 26.48 -19.88
N GLU A 137 -3.80 25.71 -19.84
CA GLU A 137 -2.50 26.16 -19.30
C GLU A 137 -1.86 27.24 -20.20
N LEU A 138 -2.00 27.09 -21.52
CA LEU A 138 -1.57 28.11 -22.49
C LEU A 138 -2.39 29.39 -22.34
N LEU A 139 -3.71 29.24 -22.20
CA LEU A 139 -4.62 30.37 -21.99
C LEU A 139 -4.35 31.07 -20.66
N HIS A 140 -4.04 30.31 -19.60
CA HIS A 140 -3.66 30.85 -18.29
C HIS A 140 -2.40 31.73 -18.39
N ARG A 141 -1.34 31.24 -19.03
CA ARG A 141 -0.13 32.03 -19.31
C ARG A 141 -0.42 33.28 -20.14
N ALA A 142 -1.23 33.15 -21.19
CA ALA A 142 -1.60 34.25 -22.06
C ALA A 142 -2.33 35.37 -21.30
N LEU A 143 -3.34 34.98 -20.51
CA LEU A 143 -4.17 35.90 -19.75
C LEU A 143 -3.39 36.64 -18.65
N LEU A 144 -2.32 36.04 -18.12
CA LEU A 144 -1.50 36.62 -17.07
C LEU A 144 -0.22 37.31 -17.57
N SER A 145 0.03 37.33 -18.89
CA SER A 145 1.25 37.89 -19.50
C SER A 145 1.54 39.36 -19.16
N GLY A 146 0.52 40.16 -18.84
CA GLY A 146 0.64 41.57 -18.45
C GLY A 146 0.75 41.83 -16.95
N MET A 147 0.77 40.78 -16.11
CA MET A 147 0.79 40.91 -14.66
C MET A 147 2.23 41.18 -14.18
N ALA A 148 2.52 42.43 -13.78
CA ALA A 148 3.81 42.80 -13.20
C ALA A 148 4.00 42.17 -11.81
N SER A 149 4.66 41.02 -11.77
CA SER A 149 5.12 40.29 -10.58
C SER A 149 4.07 40.09 -9.47
N ALA A 150 3.04 39.30 -9.74
CA ALA A 150 2.38 38.57 -8.66
C ALA A 150 2.91 37.14 -8.59
N ASP A 151 2.89 36.56 -7.40
CA ASP A 151 3.15 35.13 -7.22
C ASP A 151 2.24 34.35 -8.17
N PRO A 152 2.77 33.55 -9.12
CA PRO A 152 1.98 32.76 -10.06
C PRO A 152 1.08 31.72 -9.38
N LYS A 153 1.15 31.58 -8.05
CA LYS A 153 0.27 30.72 -7.24
C LYS A 153 -0.83 31.48 -6.48
N ASP A 154 -0.86 32.81 -6.52
CA ASP A 154 -1.90 33.62 -5.85
C ASP A 154 -3.14 33.80 -6.74
N GLY A 155 -4.02 32.80 -6.72
CA GLY A 155 -5.29 32.80 -7.46
C GLY A 155 -6.18 34.04 -7.25
N PRO A 156 -6.41 34.50 -6.01
CA PRO A 156 -7.16 35.73 -5.74
C PRO A 156 -6.61 36.99 -6.42
N SER A 157 -5.30 37.14 -6.55
CA SER A 157 -4.69 38.28 -7.25
C SER A 157 -4.80 38.15 -8.76
N GLN A 158 -4.68 36.93 -9.31
CA GLN A 158 -4.92 36.65 -10.73
C GLN A 158 -6.36 37.00 -11.14
N LEU A 159 -7.35 36.58 -10.34
CA LEU A 159 -8.76 36.90 -10.60
C LEU A 159 -9.04 38.40 -10.48
N ARG A 160 -8.43 39.09 -9.50
CA ARG A 160 -8.53 40.55 -9.39
C ARG A 160 -7.92 41.26 -10.59
N TYR A 161 -6.77 40.80 -11.10
CA TYR A 161 -6.19 41.32 -12.33
C TYR A 161 -7.13 41.18 -13.52
N ILE A 162 -7.77 40.01 -13.70
CA ILE A 162 -8.77 39.80 -14.75
C ILE A 162 -9.98 40.74 -14.55
N GLN A 163 -10.50 40.85 -13.32
CA GLN A 163 -11.60 41.77 -13.01
C GLN A 163 -11.23 43.24 -13.31
N GLN A 164 -10.02 43.68 -13.00
CA GLN A 164 -9.56 45.04 -13.29
C GLN A 164 -9.34 45.25 -14.79
N THR A 165 -8.78 44.26 -15.49
CA THR A 165 -8.45 44.35 -16.91
C THR A 165 -9.69 44.36 -17.81
N PHE A 166 -10.72 43.62 -17.40
CA PHE A 166 -11.92 43.39 -18.23
C PHE A 166 -13.21 43.94 -17.63
N GLY A 167 -13.28 44.22 -16.33
CA GLY A 167 -14.53 44.58 -15.65
C GLY A 167 -14.95 46.05 -15.77
N SER A 168 -14.02 46.97 -16.06
CA SER A 168 -14.33 48.43 -16.11
C SER A 168 -14.55 48.99 -17.51
N ALA A 169 -14.61 48.15 -18.54
CA ALA A 169 -14.79 48.61 -19.92
C ALA A 169 -16.08 48.14 -20.55
N GLU A 170 -16.57 48.93 -21.50
CA GLU A 170 -17.59 48.50 -22.44
C GLU A 170 -17.16 47.20 -23.14
N TYR A 171 -18.14 46.33 -23.40
CA TYR A 171 -17.91 44.97 -23.90
C TYR A 171 -16.97 44.92 -25.11
N GLU A 172 -17.13 45.82 -26.08
CA GLU A 172 -16.26 45.86 -27.27
C GLU A 172 -14.81 46.26 -26.93
N GLY A 173 -14.60 47.13 -25.93
CA GLY A 173 -13.27 47.46 -25.44
C GLY A 173 -12.60 46.28 -24.72
N ALA A 174 -13.36 45.54 -23.90
CA ALA A 174 -12.88 44.33 -23.24
C ALA A 174 -12.55 43.22 -24.25
N LYS A 175 -13.40 43.02 -25.26
CA LYS A 175 -13.21 42.08 -26.37
C LYS A 175 -12.00 42.43 -27.22
N LEU A 176 -11.78 43.71 -27.55
CA LEU A 176 -10.59 44.13 -28.29
C LEU A 176 -9.31 43.88 -27.50
N ARG A 177 -9.33 44.10 -26.18
CA ARG A 177 -8.20 43.77 -25.31
C ARG A 177 -7.95 42.28 -25.19
N MET A 178 -9.00 41.46 -25.07
CA MET A 178 -8.86 39.99 -25.07
C MET A 178 -8.22 39.51 -26.38
N LYS A 179 -8.74 40.01 -27.51
CA LYS A 179 -8.19 39.72 -28.84
C LYS A 179 -6.72 40.12 -28.93
N ARG A 180 -6.37 41.31 -28.43
CA ARG A 180 -4.99 41.79 -28.35
C ARG A 180 -4.10 40.86 -27.52
N ILE A 181 -4.52 40.49 -26.32
CA ILE A 181 -3.78 39.58 -25.43
C ILE A 181 -3.53 38.24 -26.12
N LEU A 182 -4.51 37.69 -26.82
CA LEU A 182 -4.34 36.43 -27.56
C LEU A 182 -3.45 36.59 -28.80
N GLN A 183 -3.50 37.74 -29.49
CA GLN A 183 -2.78 37.99 -30.74
C GLN A 183 -1.33 38.45 -30.55
N GLU A 184 -1.06 39.33 -29.59
CA GLU A 184 0.26 39.99 -29.42
C GLU A 184 1.28 39.14 -28.66
N SER A 185 0.88 38.00 -28.10
CA SER A 185 1.67 37.32 -27.06
C SER A 185 2.35 36.02 -27.49
N HIS A 186 2.50 35.74 -28.79
CA HIS A 186 2.98 34.44 -29.32
C HIS A 186 2.13 33.20 -28.93
N HIS A 187 1.18 33.31 -27.99
CA HIS A 187 0.36 32.19 -27.51
C HIS A 187 -0.60 31.64 -28.56
N LEU A 188 -1.10 32.45 -29.50
CA LEU A 188 -1.91 31.94 -30.61
C LEU A 188 -1.09 31.04 -31.54
N GLU A 189 0.18 31.38 -31.75
CA GLU A 189 1.12 30.57 -32.52
C GLU A 189 1.50 29.30 -31.75
N GLU A 190 1.77 29.38 -30.45
CA GLU A 190 1.99 28.21 -29.58
C GLU A 190 0.77 27.27 -29.57
N LEU A 191 -0.45 27.83 -29.49
CA LEU A 191 -1.69 27.07 -29.53
C LEU A 191 -1.89 26.40 -30.89
N SER A 192 -1.70 27.16 -31.98
CA SER A 192 -1.76 26.65 -33.35
C SER A 192 -0.76 25.52 -33.54
N HIS A 193 0.50 25.73 -33.16
CA HIS A 193 1.55 24.73 -33.22
C HIS A 193 1.21 23.49 -32.39
N LEU A 194 0.71 23.65 -31.15
CA LEU A 194 0.27 22.54 -30.32
C LEU A 194 -0.86 21.75 -30.99
N LEU A 195 -1.92 22.43 -31.42
CA LEU A 195 -3.09 21.80 -32.06
C LEU A 195 -2.70 21.09 -33.35
N VAL A 196 -1.92 21.73 -34.23
CA VAL A 196 -1.46 21.15 -35.50
C VAL A 196 -0.52 19.98 -35.23
N THR A 197 0.45 20.12 -34.32
CA THR A 197 1.37 19.03 -33.97
C THR A 197 0.60 17.83 -33.43
N ARG A 198 -0.39 18.05 -32.56
CA ARG A 198 -1.20 16.99 -31.96
C ARG A 198 -2.18 16.39 -32.96
N ALA A 199 -2.76 17.18 -33.85
CA ALA A 199 -3.62 16.70 -34.94
C ALA A 199 -2.82 15.88 -35.96
N GLN A 200 -1.61 16.32 -36.33
CA GLN A 200 -0.70 15.57 -37.18
C GLN A 200 -0.26 14.27 -36.49
N ALA A 201 -0.01 14.29 -35.18
CA ALA A 201 0.24 13.07 -34.42
C ALA A 201 -0.96 12.12 -34.48
N LEU A 202 -2.19 12.62 -34.32
CA LEU A 202 -3.43 11.85 -34.46
C LEU A 202 -3.56 11.21 -35.85
N CYS A 203 -3.24 11.94 -36.92
CA CYS A 203 -3.22 11.41 -38.29
C CYS A 203 -2.16 10.31 -38.52
N ARG A 204 -1.09 10.31 -37.71
CA ARG A 204 -0.04 9.29 -37.72
C ARG A 204 -0.32 8.13 -36.77
N GLN A 205 -1.37 8.20 -35.95
CA GLN A 205 -1.76 7.09 -35.09
C GLN A 205 -2.29 5.94 -35.94
N HIS A 206 -1.83 4.73 -35.63
CA HIS A 206 -2.23 3.52 -36.34
C HIS A 206 -3.60 2.98 -35.87
N ALA A 207 -4.19 3.57 -34.82
CA ALA A 207 -5.46 3.17 -34.23
C ALA A 207 -6.23 4.41 -33.76
N ALA A 208 -7.55 4.44 -33.96
CA ALA A 208 -8.40 5.57 -33.60
C ALA A 208 -8.90 5.53 -32.15
N SER A 209 -8.74 4.40 -31.45
CA SER A 209 -9.11 4.24 -30.04
C SER A 209 -8.14 3.35 -29.27
N GLY A 210 -8.18 3.43 -27.94
CA GLY A 210 -7.35 2.59 -27.09
C GLY A 210 -7.63 1.09 -27.26
N ALA A 211 -8.89 0.71 -27.42
CA ALA A 211 -9.29 -0.68 -27.66
C ALA A 211 -8.76 -1.23 -29.00
N GLN A 212 -8.75 -0.41 -30.05
CA GLN A 212 -8.17 -0.80 -31.34
C GLN A 212 -6.65 -0.99 -31.25
N LEU A 213 -5.96 -0.10 -30.53
CA LEU A 213 -4.52 -0.23 -30.31
C LEU A 213 -4.20 -1.48 -29.47
N HIS A 214 -5.06 -1.80 -28.50
CA HIS A 214 -4.95 -3.01 -27.69
C HIS A 214 -5.14 -4.30 -28.51
N GLU A 215 -6.13 -4.36 -29.40
CA GLU A 215 -6.28 -5.51 -30.31
C GLU A 215 -5.10 -5.64 -31.28
N LYS A 216 -4.53 -4.52 -31.74
CA LYS A 216 -3.27 -4.53 -32.50
C LYS A 216 -2.13 -5.13 -31.67
N TYR A 217 -1.96 -4.69 -30.42
CA TYR A 217 -0.96 -5.26 -29.52
C TYR A 217 -1.12 -6.77 -29.32
N LYS A 218 -2.36 -7.26 -29.29
CA LYS A 218 -2.67 -8.68 -29.21
C LYS A 218 -2.32 -9.41 -30.52
N ALA A 219 -2.61 -8.82 -31.67
CA ALA A 219 -2.28 -9.36 -33.00
C ALA A 219 -0.76 -9.39 -33.27
N ASP A 220 -0.02 -8.39 -32.79
CA ASP A 220 1.44 -8.28 -32.90
C ASP A 220 2.19 -9.25 -31.95
N GLY A 221 1.47 -10.07 -31.18
CA GLY A 221 2.04 -11.13 -30.36
C GLY A 221 2.68 -10.65 -29.05
N ARG A 222 2.16 -9.57 -28.44
CA ARG A 222 2.68 -9.11 -27.13
C ARG A 222 2.66 -10.21 -26.07
N VAL A 223 3.72 -10.17 -25.26
CA VAL A 223 4.28 -11.33 -24.56
C VAL A 223 3.46 -11.78 -23.34
N PHE A 224 2.70 -10.88 -22.70
CA PHE A 224 1.91 -11.24 -21.52
C PHE A 224 0.69 -10.35 -21.26
N GLU A 225 -0.35 -10.93 -20.67
CA GLU A 225 -1.51 -10.22 -20.15
C GLU A 225 -1.29 -9.85 -18.67
N LEU A 226 -1.49 -8.57 -18.34
CA LEU A 226 -1.40 -8.05 -16.98
C LEU A 226 -2.43 -8.75 -16.08
N ASP A 227 -2.01 -9.12 -14.88
CA ASP A 227 -2.86 -9.83 -13.92
C ASP A 227 -3.53 -8.84 -12.97
N PHE A 228 -4.81 -8.55 -13.23
CA PHE A 228 -5.70 -7.84 -12.32
C PHE A 228 -6.88 -8.74 -11.98
N LYS A 229 -7.37 -8.68 -10.74
CA LYS A 229 -8.51 -9.51 -10.32
C LYS A 229 -9.76 -8.68 -10.05
N GLY A 230 -10.86 -9.41 -9.85
CA GLY A 230 -12.14 -8.85 -9.47
C GLY A 230 -12.21 -8.42 -8.00
N LEU A 231 -13.34 -7.84 -7.63
CA LEU A 231 -13.59 -7.21 -6.33
C LEU A 231 -13.44 -8.15 -5.12
N SER A 232 -13.59 -9.47 -5.27
CA SER A 232 -13.39 -10.42 -4.16
C SER A 232 -11.98 -10.34 -3.56
N THR A 233 -10.97 -10.04 -4.40
CA THR A 233 -9.57 -9.83 -3.97
C THR A 233 -9.41 -8.56 -3.15
N PHE A 234 -10.18 -7.51 -3.48
CA PHE A 234 -10.20 -6.29 -2.69
C PHE A 234 -10.71 -6.56 -1.26
N TYR A 235 -11.74 -7.39 -1.10
CA TYR A 235 -12.31 -7.65 0.22
C TYR A 235 -11.50 -8.63 1.08
N SER A 236 -10.72 -9.55 0.50
CA SER A 236 -9.96 -10.54 1.27
C SER A 236 -8.87 -9.93 2.15
N GLY A 237 -8.37 -8.75 1.78
CA GLY A 237 -7.28 -8.10 2.48
C GLY A 237 -5.95 -8.87 2.42
N LEU A 238 -4.93 -8.29 3.03
CA LEU A 238 -3.55 -8.77 2.90
C LEU A 238 -3.34 -10.13 3.60
N GLU A 239 -4.01 -10.34 4.74
CA GLU A 239 -3.98 -11.60 5.49
C GLU A 239 -4.55 -12.77 4.69
N GLY A 240 -5.55 -12.54 3.82
CA GLY A 240 -6.11 -13.58 2.95
C GLY A 240 -5.10 -14.13 1.93
N ILE A 241 -4.01 -13.40 1.66
CA ILE A 241 -2.99 -13.78 0.68
C ILE A 241 -1.76 -14.35 1.38
N ILE A 242 -1.16 -13.59 2.30
CA ILE A 242 0.13 -13.92 2.92
C ILE A 242 0.03 -14.44 4.36
N GLY A 243 -1.17 -14.49 4.93
CA GLY A 243 -1.41 -14.84 6.33
C GLY A 243 -1.12 -13.69 7.31
N PRO A 244 -1.29 -13.92 8.62
CA PRO A 244 -0.99 -12.92 9.64
C PRO A 244 0.53 -12.73 9.83
N PRO A 245 1.00 -11.53 10.21
CA PRO A 245 2.40 -11.28 10.52
C PRO A 245 2.83 -11.93 11.84
N GLN A 246 4.14 -12.08 12.04
CA GLN A 246 4.69 -12.43 13.36
C GLN A 246 4.46 -11.28 14.36
N ALA A 247 4.12 -11.62 15.61
CA ALA A 247 3.89 -10.61 16.65
C ALA A 247 5.17 -9.82 16.99
N ASN A 248 6.32 -10.50 17.04
CA ASN A 248 7.61 -9.83 17.14
C ASN A 248 8.07 -9.41 15.74
N LEU A 249 7.66 -8.20 15.34
CA LEU A 249 7.93 -7.65 14.01
C LEU A 249 9.41 -7.69 13.63
N PHE A 250 10.28 -7.24 14.53
CA PHE A 250 11.71 -7.17 14.25
C PHE A 250 12.30 -8.55 13.97
N GLU A 251 12.06 -9.50 14.86
CA GLU A 251 12.57 -10.85 14.69
C GLU A 251 11.96 -11.53 13.46
N GLY A 252 10.67 -11.30 13.20
CA GLY A 252 9.99 -11.78 12.00
C GLY A 252 10.66 -11.30 10.72
N ILE A 253 10.85 -9.99 10.58
CA ILE A 253 11.49 -9.39 9.40
C ILE A 253 12.96 -9.85 9.28
N ARG A 254 13.71 -9.87 10.39
CA ARG A 254 15.10 -10.33 10.39
C ARG A 254 15.22 -11.78 9.90
N ARG A 255 14.36 -12.68 10.39
CA ARG A 255 14.33 -14.10 9.95
C ARG A 255 13.94 -14.24 8.47
N GLU A 256 12.95 -13.48 8.03
CA GLU A 256 12.52 -13.46 6.63
C GLU A 256 13.69 -13.09 5.69
N HIS A 257 14.60 -12.19 6.10
CA HIS A 257 15.72 -11.76 5.26
C HIS A 257 17.03 -12.51 5.49
N CYS A 258 17.31 -12.96 6.72
CA CYS A 258 18.62 -13.49 7.10
C CYS A 258 18.65 -15.02 7.29
N GLU A 259 17.52 -15.67 7.55
CA GLU A 259 17.47 -17.08 7.95
C GLU A 259 16.60 -17.97 7.05
N SER A 260 15.82 -17.37 6.15
CA SER A 260 14.97 -18.09 5.22
C SER A 260 15.78 -18.76 4.09
N GLY A 261 15.17 -19.74 3.43
CA GLY A 261 15.85 -20.56 2.41
C GLY A 261 16.38 -19.76 1.20
N ASP A 262 15.89 -18.53 0.98
CA ASP A 262 16.33 -17.64 -0.07
C ASP A 262 17.24 -16.49 0.42
N SER A 263 17.53 -16.41 1.72
CA SER A 263 18.30 -15.32 2.35
C SER A 263 19.71 -15.14 1.79
N SER A 264 20.34 -16.24 1.35
CA SER A 264 21.67 -16.23 0.70
C SER A 264 21.62 -16.46 -0.81
N LYS A 265 20.43 -16.46 -1.42
CA LYS A 265 20.27 -16.63 -2.88
C LYS A 265 20.36 -15.28 -3.57
N PHE A 266 21.17 -15.23 -4.61
CA PHE A 266 21.28 -14.04 -5.44
C PHE A 266 20.01 -13.82 -6.28
N PHE A 267 19.60 -12.57 -6.39
CA PHE A 267 18.58 -12.11 -7.33
C PHE A 267 19.02 -10.76 -7.93
N ALA A 268 18.38 -10.34 -9.01
CA ALA A 268 18.68 -9.08 -9.68
C ALA A 268 17.43 -8.19 -9.73
N ALA A 269 17.59 -6.91 -9.37
CA ALA A 269 16.59 -5.89 -9.63
C ALA A 269 16.86 -5.27 -11.00
N SER A 270 15.95 -5.50 -11.95
CA SER A 270 16.15 -5.15 -13.37
C SER A 270 16.28 -3.65 -13.63
N ASN A 271 15.64 -2.79 -12.81
CA ASN A 271 15.65 -1.34 -13.01
C ASN A 271 17.04 -0.71 -12.96
N TYR A 272 17.92 -1.21 -12.08
CA TYR A 272 19.27 -0.65 -11.88
C TYR A 272 20.39 -1.68 -12.09
N GLY A 273 20.02 -2.92 -12.42
CA GLY A 273 20.95 -4.02 -12.61
C GLY A 273 21.76 -4.37 -11.35
N VAL A 274 21.17 -4.18 -10.16
CA VAL A 274 21.80 -4.58 -8.88
C VAL A 274 21.60 -6.07 -8.69
N LYS A 275 22.71 -6.82 -8.56
CA LYS A 275 22.70 -8.24 -8.18
C LYS A 275 23.05 -8.37 -6.70
N THR A 276 22.12 -8.85 -5.90
CA THR A 276 22.22 -8.84 -4.42
C THR A 276 21.54 -10.05 -3.79
N GLN A 277 21.52 -10.13 -2.46
CA GLN A 277 20.86 -11.16 -1.66
C GLN A 277 19.98 -10.50 -0.58
N PRO A 278 18.87 -11.13 -0.16
CA PRO A 278 18.01 -10.55 0.88
C PRO A 278 18.74 -10.19 2.17
N LYS A 279 19.69 -11.02 2.61
CA LYS A 279 20.49 -10.71 3.81
C LYS A 279 21.39 -9.49 3.61
N ILE A 280 21.92 -9.26 2.40
CA ILE A 280 22.76 -8.09 2.11
C ILE A 280 21.91 -6.82 2.19
N GLU A 281 20.72 -6.85 1.58
CA GLU A 281 19.79 -5.72 1.59
C GLU A 281 19.28 -5.40 3.00
N TRP A 282 19.04 -6.41 3.84
CA TRP A 282 18.72 -6.20 5.26
C TRP A 282 19.79 -5.37 5.97
N TRP A 283 21.06 -5.78 5.87
CA TRP A 283 22.16 -5.07 6.52
C TRP A 283 22.42 -3.69 5.90
N PHE A 284 22.28 -3.55 4.58
CA PHE A 284 22.39 -2.26 3.89
C PHE A 284 21.41 -1.21 4.44
N VAL A 285 20.23 -1.65 4.88
CA VAL A 285 19.18 -0.77 5.41
C VAL A 285 19.24 -0.63 6.93
N PHE A 286 19.49 -1.72 7.65
CA PHE A 286 19.35 -1.76 9.11
C PHE A 286 20.59 -1.22 9.85
N ASP A 287 21.78 -1.66 9.43
CA ASP A 287 23.05 -1.29 10.05
C ASP A 287 24.17 -1.38 9.00
N PRO A 288 24.26 -0.39 8.10
CA PRO A 288 25.18 -0.43 6.98
C PRO A 288 26.65 -0.46 7.42
N ALA A 289 26.98 0.17 8.56
CA ALA A 289 28.35 0.24 9.07
C ALA A 289 28.85 -1.14 9.55
N ASN A 290 28.05 -1.83 10.37
CA ASN A 290 28.44 -3.14 10.90
C ASN A 290 28.09 -4.29 9.93
N GLY A 291 27.26 -4.01 8.93
CA GLY A 291 26.79 -4.99 7.96
C GLY A 291 27.89 -5.53 7.04
N LEU A 292 28.81 -4.67 6.59
CA LEU A 292 29.97 -5.08 5.78
C LEU A 292 30.84 -6.10 6.51
N GLU A 293 31.15 -5.84 7.79
CA GLU A 293 31.91 -6.77 8.63
C GLU A 293 31.16 -8.11 8.82
N HIS A 294 29.86 -8.05 9.13
CA HIS A 294 29.04 -9.25 9.33
C HIS A 294 28.92 -10.11 8.07
N LEU A 295 28.80 -9.47 6.91
CA LEU A 295 28.65 -10.14 5.62
C LEU A 295 30.01 -10.54 5.02
N LYS A 296 31.12 -10.05 5.58
CA LYS A 296 32.47 -10.19 5.04
C LYS A 296 32.57 -9.64 3.61
N LEU A 297 32.07 -8.42 3.44
CA LEU A 297 32.10 -7.67 2.18
C LEU A 297 32.97 -6.43 2.35
N ASP A 298 33.76 -6.09 1.33
CA ASP A 298 34.51 -4.83 1.29
C ASP A 298 33.58 -3.66 0.98
N GLU A 299 32.60 -3.89 0.11
CA GLU A 299 31.60 -2.91 -0.31
C GLU A 299 30.24 -3.57 -0.60
N TYR A 300 29.18 -2.76 -0.58
CA TYR A 300 27.84 -3.21 -0.94
C TYR A 300 27.67 -3.29 -2.47
N PRO A 301 26.77 -4.17 -2.98
CA PRO A 301 26.53 -4.30 -4.42
C PRO A 301 26.10 -2.98 -5.09
N LEU A 302 26.81 -2.61 -6.16
CA LEU A 302 26.56 -1.41 -6.93
C LEU A 302 25.58 -1.64 -8.09
N GLU A 303 24.90 -0.57 -8.49
CA GLU A 303 24.04 -0.53 -9.66
C GLU A 303 24.87 -0.59 -10.95
N SER A 304 24.78 -1.70 -11.69
CA SER A 304 25.48 -1.82 -12.98
C SER A 304 25.00 -0.80 -14.02
N ALA A 305 23.74 -0.35 -13.92
CA ALA A 305 23.19 0.72 -14.77
C ALA A 305 23.89 2.07 -14.58
N PHE A 306 24.59 2.27 -13.46
CA PHE A 306 25.30 3.50 -13.15
C PHE A 306 26.82 3.29 -13.07
N ALA A 307 27.35 2.21 -13.66
CA ALA A 307 28.79 1.98 -13.72
C ALA A 307 29.50 3.05 -14.58
N ASP A 308 30.65 3.51 -14.11
CA ASP A 308 31.52 4.45 -14.82
C ASP A 308 32.05 3.75 -16.10
N GLN A 309 31.99 4.45 -17.24
CA GLN A 309 32.53 4.01 -18.52
C GLN A 309 33.78 4.82 -18.88
N PRO A 310 34.73 4.27 -19.66
CA PRO A 310 36.00 4.96 -19.99
C PRO A 310 35.82 6.29 -20.72
N ASP A 311 34.71 6.46 -21.42
CA ASP A 311 34.34 7.62 -22.23
C ASP A 311 33.34 8.57 -21.53
N ASP A 312 32.92 8.26 -20.29
CA ASP A 312 32.08 9.17 -19.52
C ASP A 312 32.82 10.48 -19.22
N THR A 313 32.13 11.60 -19.40
CA THR A 313 32.61 12.90 -18.89
C THR A 313 32.53 12.94 -17.37
N GLU A 314 33.36 13.76 -16.72
CA GLU A 314 33.33 13.94 -15.25
C GLU A 314 31.93 14.33 -14.76
N GLU A 315 31.20 15.16 -15.51
CA GLU A 315 29.82 15.56 -15.22
C GLU A 315 28.86 14.35 -15.22
N LEU A 316 29.00 13.46 -16.20
CA LEU A 316 28.17 12.26 -16.30
C LEU A 316 28.50 11.24 -15.21
N VAL A 317 29.77 11.10 -14.85
CA VAL A 317 30.21 10.26 -13.71
C VAL A 317 29.59 10.76 -12.41
N GLU A 318 29.62 12.06 -12.15
CA GLU A 318 29.02 12.63 -10.94
C GLU A 318 27.49 12.49 -10.92
N GLU A 319 26.85 12.65 -12.08
CA GLU A 319 25.40 12.40 -12.20
C GLU A 319 25.05 10.94 -11.89
N LYS A 320 25.80 9.98 -12.42
CA LYS A 320 25.63 8.54 -12.14
C LYS A 320 25.84 8.24 -10.65
N ARG A 321 26.88 8.78 -10.03
CA ARG A 321 27.16 8.61 -8.59
C ARG A 321 26.04 9.15 -7.72
N ARG A 322 25.44 10.29 -8.09
CA ARG A 322 24.29 10.87 -7.38
C ARG A 322 23.03 10.00 -7.46
N LYS A 323 22.91 9.14 -8.48
CA LYS A 323 21.79 8.19 -8.68
C LYS A 323 22.00 6.85 -7.96
N ARG A 324 23.23 6.53 -7.53
CA ARG A 324 23.53 5.30 -6.77
C ARG A 324 22.93 5.36 -5.37
N ARG A 325 22.60 4.20 -4.82
CA ARG A 325 22.08 4.10 -3.45
C ARG A 325 23.16 4.45 -2.44
N LYS A 326 22.74 5.02 -1.32
CA LYS A 326 23.62 5.33 -0.18
C LYS A 326 23.30 4.45 1.01
N ALA A 327 24.33 3.87 1.60
CA ALA A 327 24.25 3.03 2.79
C ALA A 327 24.12 3.93 4.05
N GLU A 328 22.97 4.60 4.18
CA GLU A 328 22.72 5.57 5.25
C GLU A 328 22.10 4.91 6.50
N PRO A 329 22.64 5.17 7.70
CA PRO A 329 22.07 4.68 8.94
C PRO A 329 20.79 5.46 9.31
N ILE A 330 19.85 4.83 10.04
CA ILE A 330 18.58 5.48 10.43
C ILE A 330 18.77 6.82 11.14
N GLU A 331 19.89 6.97 11.85
CA GLU A 331 20.26 8.19 12.57
C GLU A 331 20.31 9.42 11.63
N SER A 332 20.71 9.26 10.36
CA SER A 332 20.72 10.37 9.39
C SER A 332 19.32 10.88 9.02
N PHE A 333 18.27 10.10 9.30
CA PHE A 333 16.88 10.44 9.05
C PHE A 333 16.16 10.98 10.30
N SER A 334 16.81 11.07 11.45
CA SER A 334 16.16 11.34 12.75
C SER A 334 15.30 12.61 12.77
N GLU A 335 15.78 13.69 12.15
CA GLU A 335 15.05 14.97 12.10
C GLU A 335 13.84 14.89 11.17
N THR A 336 14.03 14.31 9.98
CA THR A 336 12.96 14.09 9.01
C THR A 336 11.89 13.16 9.56
N LEU A 337 12.28 12.05 10.20
CA LEU A 337 11.37 11.10 10.84
C LEU A 337 10.58 11.75 11.98
N ARG A 338 11.22 12.62 12.78
CA ARG A 338 10.52 13.42 13.81
C ARG A 338 9.48 14.33 13.18
N SER A 339 9.84 15.08 12.14
CA SER A 339 8.93 15.97 11.43
C SER A 339 7.76 15.22 10.77
N VAL A 340 8.03 14.07 10.15
CA VAL A 340 6.99 13.18 9.60
C VAL A 340 6.04 12.72 10.71
N ASN A 341 6.57 12.29 11.86
CA ASN A 341 5.75 11.85 12.98
C ASN A 341 4.96 12.97 13.66
N GLU A 342 5.46 14.20 13.68
CA GLU A 342 4.69 15.39 14.07
C GLU A 342 3.48 15.58 13.14
N ARG A 343 3.72 15.57 11.83
CA ARG A 343 2.64 15.71 10.84
C ARG A 343 1.62 14.57 10.87
N LEU A 344 2.05 13.33 11.16
CA LEU A 344 1.14 12.19 11.32
C LEU A 344 0.20 12.41 12.52
N ARG A 345 0.73 12.93 13.64
CA ARG A 345 -0.10 13.28 14.81
C ARG A 345 -1.09 14.40 14.50
N ASP A 346 -0.69 15.40 13.71
CA ASP A 346 -1.57 16.51 13.33
C ASP A 346 -2.78 16.06 12.49
N VAL A 347 -2.68 14.90 11.84
CA VAL A 347 -3.78 14.26 11.07
C VAL A 347 -4.40 13.05 11.78
N ASP A 348 -4.23 12.96 13.11
CA ASP A 348 -4.77 11.90 13.97
C ASP A 348 -4.43 10.48 13.50
N THR A 349 -3.19 10.30 13.02
CA THR A 349 -2.65 9.01 12.60
C THR A 349 -1.51 8.60 13.53
N SER A 350 -1.38 7.30 13.78
CA SER A 350 -0.26 6.78 14.58
C SER A 350 1.08 7.10 13.94
N MET A 351 2.10 7.28 14.78
CA MET A 351 3.45 7.56 14.31
C MET A 351 4.01 6.40 13.48
N LEU A 352 4.91 6.72 12.57
CA LEU A 352 5.75 5.76 11.88
C LEU A 352 6.80 5.21 12.85
N MET A 353 6.81 3.89 13.04
CA MET A 353 7.78 3.16 13.84
C MET A 353 9.09 2.95 13.07
N ASP A 354 10.21 2.80 13.80
CA ASP A 354 11.51 2.50 13.19
C ASP A 354 11.46 1.24 12.31
N ILE A 355 10.70 0.21 12.71
CA ILE A 355 10.56 -1.01 11.92
C ILE A 355 9.78 -0.80 10.62
N GLU A 356 8.81 0.11 10.62
CA GLU A 356 8.07 0.54 9.42
C GLU A 356 8.96 1.34 8.50
N PHE A 357 9.79 2.22 9.06
CA PHE A 357 10.83 2.92 8.29
C PHE A 357 11.78 1.94 7.59
N PHE A 358 12.33 0.95 8.31
CA PHE A 358 13.24 -0.03 7.72
C PHE A 358 12.56 -0.87 6.63
N ALA A 359 11.33 -1.33 6.88
CA ALA A 359 10.58 -2.12 5.90
C ALA A 359 10.25 -1.30 4.64
N ALA A 360 9.78 -0.06 4.80
CA ALA A 360 9.53 0.85 3.68
C ALA A 360 10.81 1.15 2.90
N ARG A 361 11.93 1.39 3.59
CA ARG A 361 13.22 1.62 2.94
C ARG A 361 13.72 0.39 2.19
N LEU A 362 13.53 -0.82 2.72
CA LEU A 362 13.82 -2.07 1.99
C LEU A 362 13.00 -2.17 0.70
N TYR A 363 11.70 -1.83 0.75
CA TYR A 363 10.85 -1.81 -0.44
C TYR A 363 11.41 -0.88 -1.53
N THR A 364 11.87 0.33 -1.19
CA THR A 364 12.42 1.25 -2.21
C THR A 364 13.74 0.78 -2.83
N GLY A 365 14.38 -0.25 -2.28
CA GLY A 365 15.57 -0.86 -2.85
C GLY A 365 15.24 -2.11 -3.67
N PRO A 366 16.24 -2.96 -3.98
CA PRO A 366 16.06 -4.18 -4.78
C PRO A 366 14.94 -5.12 -4.32
N MET A 367 14.63 -5.15 -3.02
CA MET A 367 13.69 -6.11 -2.43
C MET A 367 12.23 -5.96 -2.92
N TYR A 368 11.82 -4.83 -3.52
CA TYR A 368 10.51 -4.70 -4.17
C TYR A 368 10.20 -5.85 -5.14
N THR A 369 11.23 -6.35 -5.82
CA THR A 369 11.12 -7.44 -6.80
C THR A 369 10.56 -8.69 -6.14
N LYS A 370 11.09 -9.06 -4.96
CA LYS A 370 10.63 -10.23 -4.21
C LYS A 370 9.26 -10.00 -3.58
N TYR A 371 9.05 -8.86 -2.94
CA TYR A 371 7.77 -8.57 -2.26
C TYR A 371 6.59 -8.55 -3.24
N ASN A 372 6.77 -7.93 -4.41
CA ASN A 372 5.74 -7.91 -5.44
C ASN A 372 5.53 -9.29 -6.09
N ALA A 373 6.59 -10.11 -6.23
CA ALA A 373 6.46 -11.49 -6.71
C ALA A 373 5.64 -12.34 -5.73
N VAL A 374 5.88 -12.23 -4.42
CA VAL A 374 5.05 -12.88 -3.39
C VAL A 374 3.58 -12.51 -3.59
N LEU A 375 3.27 -11.21 -3.62
CA LEU A 375 1.89 -10.72 -3.69
C LEU A 375 1.15 -11.22 -4.94
N ARG A 376 1.85 -11.37 -6.07
CA ARG A 376 1.29 -11.87 -7.34
C ARG A 376 1.26 -13.40 -7.46
N GLY A 377 2.08 -14.12 -6.68
CA GLY A 377 2.36 -15.54 -6.90
C GLY A 377 1.91 -16.49 -5.78
N CYS A 378 1.79 -16.02 -4.54
CA CYS A 378 1.65 -16.90 -3.37
C CYS A 378 0.20 -17.30 -3.00
N HIS A 379 -0.77 -17.09 -3.89
CA HIS A 379 -2.18 -17.41 -3.66
C HIS A 379 -2.71 -18.48 -4.63
N ALA A 380 -3.83 -19.12 -4.25
CA ALA A 380 -4.39 -20.27 -4.98
C ALA A 380 -4.74 -19.95 -6.44
N HIS A 381 -5.20 -18.72 -6.71
CA HIS A 381 -5.62 -18.25 -8.04
C HIS A 381 -4.53 -17.52 -8.83
N ALA A 382 -3.26 -17.60 -8.41
CA ALA A 382 -2.16 -16.99 -9.14
C ALA A 382 -1.98 -17.66 -10.51
N LYS A 383 -1.69 -16.85 -11.54
CA LYS A 383 -1.25 -17.37 -12.85
C LYS A 383 0.02 -18.21 -12.65
N GLU A 384 0.19 -19.28 -13.44
CA GLU A 384 1.33 -20.20 -13.33
C GLU A 384 2.67 -19.46 -13.39
N ALA A 385 2.84 -18.56 -14.36
CA ALA A 385 4.04 -17.73 -14.49
C ALA A 385 4.34 -16.88 -13.23
N SER A 386 3.33 -16.27 -12.60
CA SER A 386 3.52 -15.50 -11.36
C SER A 386 3.90 -16.39 -10.18
N ARG A 387 3.34 -17.61 -10.12
CA ARG A 387 3.70 -18.61 -9.10
C ARG A 387 5.13 -19.08 -9.29
N ASP A 388 5.54 -19.36 -10.53
CA ASP A 388 6.90 -19.79 -10.85
C ASP A 388 7.91 -18.68 -10.56
N GLU A 389 7.61 -17.43 -10.91
CA GLU A 389 8.44 -16.26 -10.56
C GLU A 389 8.61 -16.15 -9.03
N TRP A 390 7.53 -16.28 -8.27
CA TRP A 390 7.60 -16.27 -6.80
C TRP A 390 8.48 -17.41 -6.27
N LEU A 391 8.27 -18.65 -6.72
CA LEU A 391 9.06 -19.80 -6.28
C LEU A 391 10.54 -19.68 -6.68
N GLN A 392 10.82 -19.14 -7.86
CA GLN A 392 12.19 -18.91 -8.34
C GLN A 392 12.90 -17.85 -7.49
N LEU A 393 12.24 -16.72 -7.24
CA LEU A 393 12.84 -15.59 -6.51
C LEU A 393 12.90 -15.85 -5.00
N CYS A 394 11.85 -16.43 -4.42
CA CYS A 394 11.63 -16.47 -2.97
C CYS A 394 11.64 -17.89 -2.39
N GLY A 395 11.60 -18.93 -3.21
CA GLY A 395 11.32 -20.28 -2.72
C GLY A 395 9.96 -20.33 -2.05
N SER A 396 9.90 -20.81 -0.80
CA SER A 396 8.69 -20.80 0.01
C SER A 396 8.54 -19.56 0.90
N ASN A 397 9.49 -18.62 0.87
CA ASN A 397 9.45 -17.43 1.71
C ASN A 397 8.36 -16.47 1.24
N LYS A 398 7.50 -16.05 2.17
CA LYS A 398 6.38 -15.13 1.92
C LYS A 398 6.66 -13.71 2.39
N TYR A 399 7.76 -13.45 3.12
CA TYR A 399 8.04 -12.12 3.67
C TYR A 399 6.83 -11.50 4.39
N THR A 400 6.02 -12.34 5.06
CA THR A 400 4.69 -11.96 5.52
C THR A 400 4.73 -10.76 6.46
N THR A 401 5.60 -10.82 7.47
CA THR A 401 5.78 -9.77 8.47
C THR A 401 6.29 -8.49 7.83
N THR A 402 7.24 -8.62 6.90
CA THR A 402 7.80 -7.49 6.15
C THR A 402 6.73 -6.79 5.33
N ILE A 403 5.96 -7.52 4.52
CA ILE A 403 4.95 -6.95 3.62
C ILE A 403 3.82 -6.26 4.41
N HIS A 404 3.38 -6.84 5.53
CA HIS A 404 2.43 -6.17 6.44
C HIS A 404 3.00 -4.87 7.01
N THR A 405 4.27 -4.87 7.39
CA THR A 405 4.96 -3.70 7.94
C THR A 405 5.16 -2.61 6.88
N ILE A 406 5.47 -2.98 5.63
CA ILE A 406 5.52 -2.06 4.48
C ILE A 406 4.13 -1.46 4.24
N ASN A 407 3.08 -2.29 4.19
CA ASN A 407 1.71 -1.83 3.98
C ASN A 407 1.31 -0.81 5.04
N SER A 408 1.61 -1.07 6.31
CA SER A 408 1.35 -0.14 7.40
C SER A 408 2.07 1.20 7.22
N ALA A 409 3.36 1.16 6.86
CA ALA A 409 4.12 2.37 6.57
C ALA A 409 3.45 3.21 5.47
N PHE A 410 3.02 2.57 4.38
CA PHE A 410 2.42 3.26 3.23
C PHE A 410 1.02 3.80 3.57
N VAL A 411 0.21 3.06 4.31
CA VAL A 411 -1.09 3.53 4.80
C VAL A 411 -0.92 4.78 5.65
N LYS A 412 0.05 4.81 6.57
CA LYS A 412 0.34 6.01 7.38
C LYS A 412 0.85 7.17 6.52
N LEU A 413 1.88 6.94 5.72
CA LEU A 413 2.52 7.99 4.90
C LEU A 413 1.57 8.58 3.84
N SER A 414 0.63 7.78 3.31
CA SER A 414 -0.40 8.27 2.37
C SER A 414 -1.22 9.43 2.92
N LYS A 415 -1.40 9.51 4.25
CA LYS A 415 -2.15 10.58 4.90
C LYS A 415 -1.48 11.94 4.78
N LEU A 416 -0.16 11.95 4.54
CA LEU A 416 0.65 13.15 4.41
C LEU A 416 0.86 13.60 2.96
N THR A 417 0.63 12.73 1.99
CA THR A 417 0.88 13.01 0.57
C THR A 417 -0.10 14.06 0.05
N ARG A 418 0.40 14.98 -0.76
CA ARG A 418 -0.44 15.96 -1.46
C ARG A 418 -1.08 15.30 -2.66
N VAL A 419 -2.39 15.54 -2.84
CA VAL A 419 -3.15 15.01 -3.98
C VAL A 419 -2.56 15.55 -5.29
N ALA A 420 -2.24 14.65 -6.20
CA ALA A 420 -1.80 14.95 -7.55
C ALA A 420 -2.20 13.81 -8.51
N LYS A 421 -2.08 14.05 -9.82
CA LYS A 421 -2.03 12.94 -10.78
C LYS A 421 -0.65 12.29 -10.70
N VAL A 422 -0.62 10.96 -10.75
CA VAL A 422 0.62 10.18 -10.84
C VAL A 422 0.57 9.23 -12.02
N TYR A 423 1.75 8.83 -12.48
CA TYR A 423 1.94 8.15 -13.74
C TYR A 423 2.68 6.84 -13.54
N ARG A 424 2.26 5.79 -14.26
CA ARG A 424 2.96 4.50 -14.30
C ARG A 424 3.05 4.00 -15.72
N GLY A 425 4.27 3.68 -16.16
CA GLY A 425 4.52 3.05 -17.45
C GLY A 425 4.54 1.54 -17.33
N VAL A 426 3.96 0.84 -18.31
CA VAL A 426 4.00 -0.63 -18.40
C VAL A 426 4.46 -1.04 -19.80
N ARG A 427 5.54 -1.82 -19.84
CA ARG A 427 6.09 -2.39 -21.09
C ARG A 427 5.33 -3.62 -21.50
N GLN A 428 5.02 -3.72 -22.79
CA GLN A 428 4.61 -4.96 -23.48
C GLN A 428 3.43 -5.74 -22.86
N GLY A 429 2.64 -5.11 -21.98
CA GLY A 429 1.49 -5.74 -21.34
C GLY A 429 0.21 -5.55 -22.16
N LEU A 430 -0.65 -6.56 -22.11
CA LEU A 430 -2.06 -6.47 -22.49
C LEU A 430 -2.92 -6.24 -21.24
N LEU A 431 -3.88 -5.31 -21.31
CA LEU A 431 -4.89 -5.16 -20.27
C LEU A 431 -5.93 -6.30 -20.36
N PRO A 432 -6.40 -6.83 -19.23
CA PRO A 432 -7.41 -7.87 -19.24
C PRO A 432 -8.78 -7.30 -19.64
N LYS A 433 -9.68 -8.22 -20.04
CA LYS A 433 -11.06 -7.93 -20.47
C LYS A 433 -11.81 -6.91 -19.60
N GLY A 434 -11.64 -6.98 -18.29
CA GLY A 434 -12.32 -6.09 -17.33
C GLY A 434 -11.97 -4.61 -17.46
N PHE A 435 -10.87 -4.24 -18.14
CA PHE A 435 -10.52 -2.84 -18.41
C PHE A 435 -11.24 -2.26 -19.63
N TRP A 436 -11.92 -3.10 -20.41
CA TRP A 436 -12.61 -2.72 -21.65
C TRP A 436 -14.12 -2.91 -21.56
N GLU A 437 -14.55 -4.02 -20.95
CA GLU A 437 -15.96 -4.35 -20.78
C GLU A 437 -16.43 -4.03 -19.37
N ALA A 438 -17.51 -3.26 -19.27
CA ALA A 438 -18.12 -2.92 -18.01
C ALA A 438 -18.78 -4.16 -17.40
N ASN A 439 -18.69 -4.31 -16.07
CA ASN A 439 -19.39 -5.36 -15.33
C ASN A 439 -20.89 -5.05 -15.17
N GLU A 440 -21.62 -5.90 -14.43
CA GLU A 440 -23.06 -5.73 -14.15
C GLU A 440 -23.41 -4.41 -13.43
N PHE A 441 -22.42 -3.73 -12.84
CA PHE A 441 -22.55 -2.44 -12.17
C PHE A 441 -22.04 -1.26 -13.02
N ASN A 442 -21.79 -1.50 -14.31
CA ASN A 442 -21.24 -0.52 -15.26
C ASN A 442 -19.83 -0.02 -14.91
N VAL A 443 -19.01 -0.85 -14.25
CA VAL A 443 -17.63 -0.52 -13.85
C VAL A 443 -16.62 -1.29 -14.69
N LYS A 444 -15.59 -0.59 -15.18
CA LYS A 444 -14.40 -1.15 -15.85
C LYS A 444 -13.19 -1.02 -14.95
N GLY A 445 -12.36 -2.04 -14.86
CA GLY A 445 -11.11 -1.99 -14.09
C GLY A 445 -10.69 -3.33 -13.47
N GLY A 446 -9.93 -3.24 -12.39
CA GLY A 446 -9.45 -4.41 -11.65
C GLY A 446 -8.62 -4.04 -10.42
N VAL A 447 -8.20 -5.06 -9.69
CA VAL A 447 -7.44 -4.92 -8.44
C VAL A 447 -5.99 -5.36 -8.68
N ASP A 448 -5.01 -4.50 -8.38
CA ASP A 448 -3.58 -4.83 -8.41
C ASP A 448 -3.20 -5.52 -7.10
N PHE A 449 -2.71 -6.76 -7.16
CA PHE A 449 -2.26 -7.47 -5.96
C PHE A 449 -1.04 -6.85 -5.30
N ALA A 450 -0.15 -6.29 -6.11
CA ALA A 450 1.14 -5.81 -5.64
C ALA A 450 1.07 -4.35 -5.22
N PHE A 451 2.17 -3.85 -4.67
CA PHE A 451 2.33 -2.42 -4.50
C PHE A 451 2.46 -1.74 -5.88
N THR A 452 1.72 -0.65 -6.08
CA THR A 452 1.71 0.07 -7.36
C THR A 452 2.58 1.32 -7.27
N SER A 453 3.85 1.18 -7.66
CA SER A 453 4.79 2.32 -7.77
C SER A 453 4.42 3.25 -8.92
N THR A 454 4.50 4.56 -8.69
CA THR A 454 4.16 5.61 -9.64
C THR A 454 5.12 6.79 -9.50
N SER A 455 5.15 7.68 -10.50
CA SER A 455 5.91 8.93 -10.47
C SER A 455 5.00 10.14 -10.64
N LEU A 456 5.39 11.27 -10.06
CA LEU A 456 4.79 12.57 -10.38
C LEU A 456 5.20 13.09 -11.76
N ASP A 457 6.30 12.57 -12.32
CA ASP A 457 6.79 12.95 -13.64
C ASP A 457 6.30 11.95 -14.70
N ARG A 458 5.45 12.43 -15.61
CA ARG A 458 4.94 11.62 -16.72
C ARG A 458 6.06 11.11 -17.62
N ASN A 459 7.15 11.87 -17.80
CA ASN A 459 8.25 11.47 -18.66
C ASN A 459 8.96 10.22 -18.13
N VAL A 460 9.08 10.10 -16.81
CA VAL A 460 9.60 8.87 -16.16
C VAL A 460 8.72 7.69 -16.55
N ALA A 461 7.40 7.80 -16.42
CA ALA A 461 6.46 6.76 -16.85
C ALA A 461 6.56 6.46 -18.35
N THR A 462 6.75 7.47 -19.21
CA THR A 462 6.96 7.28 -20.65
C THR A 462 8.26 6.50 -20.92
N CYS A 463 9.37 6.80 -20.25
CA CYS A 463 10.61 6.03 -20.36
C CYS A 463 10.42 4.56 -19.91
N TYR A 464 9.61 4.34 -18.86
CA TYR A 464 9.22 3.00 -18.45
C TYR A 464 8.32 2.32 -19.48
N ALA A 465 7.39 3.01 -20.14
CA ALA A 465 6.50 2.40 -21.14
C ALA A 465 7.20 2.16 -22.49
N ALA A 466 8.18 2.99 -22.85
CA ALA A 466 8.91 2.92 -24.12
C ALA A 466 9.81 1.68 -24.17
N ASN A 467 9.82 1.02 -25.34
CA ASN A 467 10.54 -0.25 -25.54
C ASN A 467 11.83 -0.12 -26.36
N GLY A 468 12.31 1.09 -26.66
CA GLY A 468 13.39 1.28 -27.64
C GLY A 468 13.04 0.82 -29.07
N THR A 469 11.82 0.32 -29.29
CA THR A 469 11.19 0.00 -30.57
C THR A 469 9.91 0.84 -30.73
N THR A 470 9.36 0.91 -31.95
CA THR A 470 8.15 1.66 -32.34
C THR A 470 6.83 1.13 -31.74
N ASP A 471 6.89 0.09 -30.91
CA ASP A 471 5.72 -0.56 -30.34
C ASP A 471 5.49 -0.03 -28.92
N GLY A 472 4.80 1.11 -28.80
CA GLY A 472 4.65 1.84 -27.53
C GLY A 472 3.97 1.05 -26.39
N GLY A 473 4.10 1.53 -25.15
CA GLY A 473 3.59 0.85 -23.96
C GLY A 473 2.21 1.33 -23.50
N ILE A 474 1.85 0.94 -22.28
CA ILE A 474 0.68 1.50 -21.57
C ILE A 474 1.17 2.58 -20.62
N ILE A 475 0.49 3.72 -20.57
CA ILE A 475 0.65 4.75 -19.56
C ILE A 475 -0.62 4.82 -18.73
N PHE A 476 -0.52 4.47 -17.45
CA PHE A 476 -1.57 4.75 -16.48
C PHE A 476 -1.44 6.17 -15.96
N VAL A 477 -2.54 6.91 -16.02
CA VAL A 477 -2.71 8.23 -15.41
C VAL A 477 -3.67 8.06 -14.24
N ILE A 478 -3.14 8.02 -13.03
CA ILE A 478 -3.91 7.72 -11.83
C ILE A 478 -4.22 9.03 -11.11
N LYS A 479 -5.52 9.32 -10.93
CA LYS A 479 -6.00 10.47 -10.18
C LYS A 479 -6.20 10.08 -8.72
N MET A 480 -5.35 10.61 -7.83
CA MET A 480 -5.61 10.53 -6.39
C MET A 480 -6.83 11.36 -6.00
N ASN A 481 -7.46 11.00 -4.89
CA ASN A 481 -8.61 11.72 -4.35
C ASN A 481 -8.39 12.10 -2.88
N MET A 482 -9.42 12.64 -2.23
CA MET A 482 -9.37 13.08 -0.82
C MET A 482 -9.00 11.95 0.15
N LEU A 483 -9.48 10.73 -0.12
CA LEU A 483 -9.34 9.55 0.73
C LEU A 483 -8.20 8.66 0.28
N ASP A 484 -8.06 8.47 -1.04
CA ASP A 484 -7.16 7.51 -1.66
C ASP A 484 -5.95 8.22 -2.28
N ARG A 485 -4.81 8.10 -1.58
CA ARG A 485 -3.53 8.73 -1.93
C ARG A 485 -2.41 7.71 -1.82
N GLY A 486 -1.42 7.81 -2.70
CA GLY A 486 -0.20 7.01 -2.54
C GLY A 486 0.71 7.58 -1.45
N ALA A 487 1.61 6.77 -0.90
CA ALA A 487 2.64 7.22 0.03
C ALA A 487 3.81 7.86 -0.72
N ASP A 488 4.21 9.07 -0.32
CA ASP A 488 5.45 9.70 -0.78
C ASP A 488 6.65 9.10 -0.02
N LEU A 489 7.50 8.38 -0.75
CA LEU A 489 8.66 7.69 -0.19
C LEU A 489 9.98 8.45 -0.40
N GLY A 490 9.96 9.60 -1.06
CA GLY A 490 11.17 10.27 -1.54
C GLY A 490 12.20 10.55 -0.46
N TRP A 491 11.76 10.79 0.78
CA TRP A 491 12.63 11.12 1.91
C TRP A 491 13.32 9.92 2.57
N LEU A 492 12.76 8.71 2.46
CA LEU A 492 13.33 7.47 3.04
C LEU A 492 13.93 6.54 1.97
N SER A 493 13.65 6.83 0.70
CA SER A 493 13.97 5.95 -0.42
C SER A 493 15.47 5.75 -0.60
N GLN A 494 15.85 4.55 -1.04
CA GLN A 494 17.20 4.28 -1.52
C GLN A 494 17.49 4.99 -2.86
N TYR A 495 16.46 5.40 -3.61
CA TYR A 495 16.52 6.17 -4.84
C TYR A 495 15.66 7.45 -4.74
N PRO A 496 16.06 8.44 -3.93
CA PRO A 496 15.24 9.62 -3.62
C PRO A 496 14.89 10.48 -4.85
N LEU A 497 15.69 10.40 -5.91
CA LEU A 497 15.49 11.17 -7.14
C LEU A 497 14.27 10.73 -7.95
N GLU A 498 13.77 9.51 -7.72
CA GLU A 498 12.60 9.00 -8.42
C GLU A 498 11.30 9.63 -7.92
N LYS A 499 11.32 10.21 -6.72
CA LYS A 499 10.15 10.81 -6.07
C LYS A 499 8.94 9.86 -6.14
N GLU A 500 9.21 8.60 -5.80
CA GLU A 500 8.25 7.52 -5.91
C GLU A 500 7.02 7.81 -5.03
N ILE A 501 5.85 7.71 -5.65
CA ILE A 501 4.58 7.62 -4.94
C ILE A 501 4.04 6.21 -5.12
N VAL A 502 3.73 5.52 -4.02
CA VAL A 502 3.31 4.11 -4.08
C VAL A 502 1.93 3.91 -3.48
N PHE A 503 1.10 3.09 -4.12
CA PHE A 503 -0.15 2.61 -3.54
C PHE A 503 0.04 1.24 -2.88
N PRO A 504 -0.65 0.97 -1.76
CA PRO A 504 -0.59 -0.32 -1.07
C PRO A 504 -1.12 -1.48 -1.94
N PRO A 505 -0.90 -2.74 -1.52
CA PRO A 505 -1.40 -3.92 -2.20
C PRO A 505 -2.93 -3.92 -2.28
N MET A 506 -3.48 -4.64 -3.26
CA MET A 506 -4.93 -4.76 -3.51
C MET A 506 -5.59 -3.40 -3.76
N THR A 507 -4.87 -2.51 -4.43
CA THR A 507 -5.42 -1.23 -4.85
C THR A 507 -6.42 -1.46 -5.98
N GLY A 508 -7.64 -0.96 -5.81
CA GLY A 508 -8.67 -0.98 -6.84
C GLY A 508 -8.40 0.12 -7.87
N LEU A 509 -8.41 -0.23 -9.14
CA LEU A 509 -8.20 0.66 -10.27
C LEU A 509 -9.45 0.65 -11.15
N GLU A 510 -10.09 1.81 -11.27
CA GLU A 510 -11.29 2.01 -12.08
C GLU A 510 -10.97 2.83 -13.32
N VAL A 511 -11.29 2.32 -14.49
CA VAL A 511 -11.08 2.99 -15.78
C VAL A 511 -12.11 4.10 -15.96
N GLN A 512 -11.63 5.34 -16.03
CA GLN A 512 -12.44 6.53 -16.32
C GLN A 512 -12.46 6.83 -17.81
N ALA A 513 -11.31 6.70 -18.47
CA ALA A 513 -11.16 6.94 -19.90
C ALA A 513 -9.98 6.14 -20.46
N SER A 514 -10.00 5.92 -21.77
CA SER A 514 -8.85 5.38 -22.50
C SER A 514 -8.70 6.09 -23.83
N HIS A 515 -7.46 6.36 -24.23
CA HIS A 515 -7.14 7.02 -25.49
C HIS A 515 -5.73 6.68 -25.95
N VAL A 516 -5.39 7.10 -27.16
CA VAL A 516 -4.07 6.88 -27.76
C VAL A 516 -3.32 8.19 -27.83
N GLU A 517 -2.07 8.19 -27.34
CA GLU A 517 -1.14 9.30 -27.49
C GLU A 517 0.16 8.83 -28.14
N GLY A 518 0.30 9.10 -29.43
CA GLY A 518 1.45 8.62 -30.21
C GLY A 518 1.40 7.10 -30.32
N GLU A 519 2.44 6.42 -29.83
CA GLU A 519 2.47 4.96 -29.76
C GLU A 519 1.93 4.39 -28.44
N PHE A 520 1.56 5.23 -27.47
CA PHE A 520 1.15 4.81 -26.13
C PHE A 520 -0.36 4.66 -26.00
N LEU A 521 -0.79 3.57 -25.37
CA LEU A 521 -2.13 3.42 -24.83
C LEU A 521 -2.20 4.13 -23.47
N VAL A 522 -2.99 5.20 -23.39
CA VAL A 522 -3.20 5.95 -22.14
C VAL A 522 -4.50 5.49 -21.50
N ILE A 523 -4.44 5.08 -20.22
CA ILE A 523 -5.61 4.74 -19.42
C ILE A 523 -5.70 5.71 -18.24
N GLU A 524 -6.79 6.44 -18.16
CA GLU A 524 -7.09 7.29 -17.01
C GLU A 524 -7.82 6.48 -15.94
N LEU A 525 -7.27 6.48 -14.74
CA LEU A 525 -7.71 5.64 -13.63
C LEU A 525 -8.12 6.50 -12.42
N CYS A 526 -9.22 6.11 -11.79
CA CYS A 526 -9.49 6.44 -10.39
C CYS A 526 -9.01 5.28 -9.50
N VAL A 527 -8.66 5.61 -8.26
CA VAL A 527 -8.05 4.67 -7.32
C VAL A 527 -8.86 4.55 -6.05
N SER A 528 -8.97 3.32 -5.54
CA SER A 528 -9.55 3.01 -4.24
C SER A 528 -8.56 2.17 -3.44
N ILE A 529 -8.15 2.66 -2.28
CA ILE A 529 -7.26 1.93 -1.37
C ILE A 529 -8.12 0.98 -0.53
N ASN A 530 -7.63 -0.24 -0.37
CA ASN A 530 -8.34 -1.26 0.37
C ASN A 530 -8.59 -0.84 1.82
N MET A 531 -9.86 -0.82 2.24
CA MET A 531 -10.27 -0.44 3.60
C MET A 531 -9.77 -1.42 4.69
N ASN A 532 -9.40 -2.64 4.28
CA ASN A 532 -8.74 -3.63 5.13
C ASN A 532 -7.21 -3.47 5.19
N SER A 533 -6.66 -2.39 4.61
CA SER A 533 -5.25 -2.01 4.74
C SER A 533 -5.00 -1.43 6.14
N LEU A 534 -4.97 -2.31 7.12
CA LEU A 534 -4.76 -1.94 8.51
C LEU A 534 -3.29 -1.54 8.76
N THR A 535 -3.10 -0.64 9.72
CA THR A 535 -1.78 -0.40 10.30
C THR A 535 -1.30 -1.64 11.06
N ILE A 536 0.00 -1.82 11.21
CA ILE A 536 0.59 -3.02 11.78
C ILE A 536 0.20 -3.17 13.26
N GLU A 537 0.03 -2.06 13.97
CA GLU A 537 -0.50 -2.05 15.34
C GLU A 537 -1.94 -2.56 15.38
N GLN A 538 -2.77 -2.19 14.41
CA GLN A 538 -4.13 -2.70 14.30
C GLN A 538 -4.13 -4.20 13.96
N VAL A 539 -3.23 -4.67 13.09
CA VAL A 539 -3.10 -6.09 12.73
C VAL A 539 -2.67 -6.92 13.94
N ILE A 540 -1.63 -6.50 14.66
CA ILE A 540 -1.14 -7.18 15.87
C ILE A 540 -2.16 -7.04 17.02
N GLY A 541 -2.87 -5.93 17.11
CA GLY A 541 -3.85 -5.67 18.17
C GLY A 541 -5.19 -6.36 18.00
N LYS A 542 -5.43 -7.10 16.89
CA LYS A 542 -6.72 -7.74 16.62
C LYS A 542 -7.15 -8.69 17.72
N MET A 543 -6.25 -9.56 18.20
CA MET A 543 -6.58 -10.56 19.22
C MET A 543 -6.90 -9.89 20.56
N GLN A 544 -6.10 -8.91 20.98
CA GLN A 544 -6.41 -8.10 22.15
C GLN A 544 -7.77 -7.40 22.01
N THR A 545 -8.03 -6.78 20.86
CA THR A 545 -9.28 -6.07 20.58
C THR A 545 -10.47 -7.02 20.64
N SER A 546 -10.36 -8.21 20.04
CA SER A 546 -11.38 -9.25 20.10
C SER A 546 -11.65 -9.70 21.54
N HIS A 547 -10.60 -9.88 22.34
CA HIS A 547 -10.74 -10.23 23.76
C HIS A 547 -11.41 -9.13 24.58
N VAL A 548 -11.03 -7.86 24.37
CA VAL A 548 -11.66 -6.70 25.00
C VAL A 548 -13.13 -6.57 24.60
N GLN A 549 -13.47 -6.85 23.33
CA GLN A 549 -14.84 -6.88 22.84
C GLN A 549 -15.66 -8.00 23.47
N LEU A 550 -15.09 -9.20 23.65
CA LEU A 550 -15.74 -10.30 24.37
C LEU A 550 -16.10 -9.87 25.80
N LEU A 551 -15.14 -9.31 26.55
CA LEU A 551 -15.38 -8.82 27.92
C LEU A 551 -16.46 -7.74 27.97
N LYS A 552 -16.45 -6.82 27.00
CA LYS A 552 -17.49 -5.80 26.87
C LYS A 552 -18.87 -6.42 26.61
N MET A 553 -18.98 -7.34 25.65
CA MET A 553 -20.22 -8.03 25.33
C MET A 553 -20.78 -8.79 26.54
N LEU A 554 -19.94 -9.53 27.27
CA LEU A 554 -20.34 -10.23 28.48
C LEU A 554 -20.89 -9.26 29.53
N LYS A 555 -20.20 -8.13 29.76
CA LYS A 555 -20.64 -7.10 30.71
C LYS A 555 -21.97 -6.49 30.29
N ASP A 556 -22.10 -6.10 29.03
CA ASP A 556 -23.29 -5.43 28.50
C ASP A 556 -24.52 -6.36 28.60
N ASN A 557 -24.35 -7.66 28.37
CA ASN A 557 -25.43 -8.66 28.56
C ASN A 557 -25.96 -8.68 29.99
N PHE A 558 -25.09 -8.74 31.00
CA PHE A 558 -25.52 -8.70 32.41
C PHE A 558 -26.13 -7.35 32.79
N LYS A 559 -25.59 -6.25 32.26
CA LYS A 559 -26.11 -4.90 32.51
C LYS A 559 -27.53 -4.73 31.97
N VAL A 560 -27.82 -5.25 30.77
CA VAL A 560 -29.18 -5.30 30.21
C VAL A 560 -30.09 -6.18 31.07
N GLY A 561 -29.55 -7.25 31.66
CA GLY A 561 -30.25 -8.10 32.64
C GLY A 561 -30.47 -7.48 34.02
N GLY A 562 -30.07 -6.21 34.25
CA GLY A 562 -30.27 -5.51 35.53
C GLY A 562 -29.22 -5.79 36.60
N ALA A 563 -28.08 -6.38 36.24
CA ALA A 563 -26.99 -6.61 37.17
C ALA A 563 -26.46 -5.28 37.78
N PRO A 564 -26.26 -5.18 39.11
CA PRO A 564 -25.66 -4.00 39.71
C PRO A 564 -24.18 -3.89 39.34
N ASP A 565 -23.66 -2.66 39.23
CA ASP A 565 -22.26 -2.42 38.82
C ASP A 565 -21.23 -3.12 39.72
N SER A 566 -21.57 -3.35 41.00
CA SER A 566 -20.71 -4.10 41.94
C SER A 566 -20.50 -5.56 41.53
N ALA A 567 -21.50 -6.21 40.94
CA ALA A 567 -21.39 -7.59 40.45
C ALA A 567 -20.58 -7.68 39.15
N LEU A 568 -20.49 -6.58 38.39
CA LEU A 568 -19.76 -6.49 37.12
C LEU A 568 -18.26 -6.19 37.29
N ALA A 569 -17.81 -5.89 38.51
CA ALA A 569 -16.42 -5.54 38.80
C ALA A 569 -15.37 -6.55 38.30
N PRO A 570 -15.59 -7.89 38.34
CA PRO A 570 -14.63 -8.85 37.78
C PRO A 570 -14.40 -8.68 36.28
N LEU A 571 -15.47 -8.49 35.50
CA LEU A 571 -15.39 -8.30 34.05
C LEU A 571 -14.75 -6.95 33.70
N GLU A 572 -15.08 -5.89 34.45
CA GLU A 572 -14.48 -4.57 34.25
C GLU A 572 -12.97 -4.58 34.59
N GLY A 573 -12.58 -5.26 35.68
CA GLY A 573 -11.18 -5.40 36.07
C GLY A 573 -10.34 -6.11 35.01
N LEU A 574 -10.84 -7.24 34.48
CA LEU A 574 -10.18 -7.94 33.37
C LEU A 574 -10.10 -7.09 32.11
N LYS A 575 -11.15 -6.33 31.79
CA LYS A 575 -11.16 -5.44 30.63
C LYS A 575 -10.09 -4.36 30.75
N MET A 576 -10.00 -3.68 31.89
CA MET A 576 -8.97 -2.67 32.14
C MET A 576 -7.56 -3.28 32.11
N GLN A 577 -7.38 -4.50 32.63
CA GLN A 577 -6.11 -5.21 32.56
C GLN A 577 -5.76 -5.53 31.10
N ALA A 578 -6.73 -6.01 30.32
CA ALA A 578 -6.55 -6.35 28.93
C ALA A 578 -6.17 -5.13 28.08
N GLU A 579 -6.86 -3.99 28.26
CA GLU A 579 -6.56 -2.72 27.57
C GLU A 579 -5.16 -2.18 27.89
N ARG A 580 -4.61 -2.49 29.08
CA ARG A 580 -3.26 -2.07 29.49
C ARG A 580 -2.15 -3.05 29.10
N HIS A 581 -2.51 -4.27 28.71
CA HIS A 581 -1.53 -5.28 28.35
C HIS A 581 -0.93 -4.99 26.96
N GLN A 582 0.29 -5.48 26.70
CA GLN A 582 0.88 -5.43 25.36
C GLN A 582 0.05 -6.26 24.37
N PRO A 583 -0.35 -5.69 23.21
CA PRO A 583 -1.17 -6.39 22.22
C PRO A 583 -0.56 -7.71 21.74
N GLU A 584 0.77 -7.77 21.60
CA GLU A 584 1.53 -8.93 21.12
C GLU A 584 1.35 -10.17 21.99
N TRP A 585 1.06 -9.98 23.28
CA TRP A 585 0.84 -11.08 24.22
C TRP A 585 -0.38 -11.92 23.83
N TYR A 586 -1.42 -11.28 23.29
CA TYR A 586 -2.66 -11.93 22.84
C TYR A 586 -2.52 -12.68 21.51
N ASN A 587 -1.41 -12.51 20.80
CA ASN A 587 -1.17 -13.23 19.53
C ASN A 587 -0.54 -14.60 19.72
N VAL A 588 -0.21 -14.95 20.97
CA VAL A 588 0.21 -16.31 21.36
C VAL A 588 -1.06 -17.11 21.69
N PRO A 589 -1.36 -18.22 20.97
CA PRO A 589 -2.61 -18.97 21.13
C PRO A 589 -2.88 -19.38 22.58
N GLU A 590 -1.86 -19.81 23.32
CA GLU A 590 -1.97 -20.24 24.71
C GLU A 590 -2.36 -19.09 25.64
N ASN A 591 -1.79 -17.91 25.43
CA ASN A 591 -2.11 -16.70 26.20
C ASN A 591 -3.53 -16.22 25.92
N PHE A 592 -3.92 -16.20 24.64
CA PHE A 592 -5.28 -15.82 24.25
C PHE A 592 -6.33 -16.79 24.81
N LEU A 593 -6.05 -18.09 24.76
CA LEU A 593 -6.90 -19.12 25.36
C LEU A 593 -7.01 -18.93 26.87
N ALA A 594 -5.89 -18.70 27.56
CA ALA A 594 -5.88 -18.44 29.00
C ALA A 594 -6.69 -17.19 29.37
N ALA A 595 -6.53 -16.09 28.62
CA ALA A 595 -7.31 -14.88 28.84
C ALA A 595 -8.80 -15.10 28.59
N THR A 596 -9.16 -15.81 27.52
CA THR A 596 -10.55 -16.17 27.22
C THR A 596 -11.16 -17.04 28.31
N LYS A 597 -10.38 -17.98 28.85
CA LYS A 597 -10.80 -18.80 30.00
C LYS A 597 -11.09 -17.94 31.24
N HIS A 598 -10.21 -16.99 31.56
CA HIS A 598 -10.45 -16.05 32.66
C HIS A 598 -11.70 -15.19 32.45
N ALA A 599 -12.02 -14.81 31.20
CA ALA A 599 -13.26 -14.08 30.91
C ALA A 599 -14.52 -14.92 31.20
N ILE A 600 -14.49 -16.22 30.88
CA ILE A 600 -15.58 -17.16 31.19
C ILE A 600 -15.68 -17.37 32.71
N GLU A 601 -14.55 -17.58 33.40
CA GLU A 601 -14.53 -17.72 34.86
C GLU A 601 -15.05 -16.45 35.56
N ALA A 602 -14.73 -15.26 35.03
CA ALA A 602 -15.28 -14.00 35.52
C ALA A 602 -16.79 -13.87 35.26
N GLN A 603 -17.30 -14.35 34.13
CA GLN A 603 -18.74 -14.45 33.88
C GLN A 603 -19.43 -15.32 34.94
N ASP A 604 -18.87 -16.50 35.25
CA ASP A 604 -19.42 -17.37 36.30
C ASP A 604 -19.39 -16.71 37.69
N LEU A 605 -18.37 -15.91 37.97
CA LEU A 605 -18.30 -15.11 39.19
C LEU A 605 -19.40 -14.04 39.24
N VAL A 606 -19.67 -13.35 38.13
CA VAL A 606 -20.81 -12.41 38.06
C VAL A 606 -22.11 -13.13 38.37
N VAL A 607 -22.36 -14.30 37.78
CA VAL A 607 -23.59 -15.09 38.05
C VAL A 607 -23.72 -15.45 39.53
N LYS A 608 -22.62 -15.74 40.23
CA LYS A 608 -22.63 -16.04 41.67
C LYS A 608 -22.84 -14.81 42.56
N LEU A 609 -22.57 -13.61 42.05
CA LEU A 609 -22.72 -12.34 42.77
C LEU A 609 -24.08 -11.68 42.55
N LEU A 610 -24.84 -12.15 41.56
CA LEU A 610 -26.26 -11.86 41.34
C LEU A 610 -27.14 -12.75 42.23
#